data_AF-A0A124H5M7-F1
#
_entry.id   AF-A0A124H5M7-F1
#
_cell.length_a   1.000
_cell.length_b   1.000
_cell.length_c   1.000
_cell.angle_alpha   90.00
_cell.angle_beta   90.00
_cell.angle_gamma   90.00
#
_symmetry.space_group_name_H-M   'P 1'
#
loop_
_entity.id
_entity.type
_entity.pdbx_description
1 polymer ?
#
loop_
_entity_poly.entity_id
_entity_poly.type
_entity_poly.pdbx_seq_one_letter_code
_entity_poly.pdbx_strand_id
1 'polypeptide(L)'
;MGEMSLGAAAVCLGAAVCLLGGPGPGARRAQLLLAGGGVVGAGPPDWGRMAGELRRLWGRLRVEWWAPAIGLVLAVLGSSVLPVVAGAAGMALLRRARLAREARRVRERRGDTVIGLCGALAGEVRAGRQPGEALLRAARDCGGLGEAQAAVLAAARFGGDVPGALASAARQPGAEGLLGLAACWRVAVDQGAGLAAGLERLEGALRAERDQRADLRAQLAGARSTVVMLAGLPVLGLLLGAVMGADPLHVLLHTGAGFGCLVVGGVLEGLGMWWATRIVRGAEAA
;
A
#
# COMPACT_ATOMS: atom_id res chain seq x y z
N MET A 1 16.92 36.11 30.70
CA MET A 1 16.09 36.63 29.59
C MET A 1 16.80 36.62 28.22
N GLY A 2 18.04 36.12 28.10
CA GLY A 2 18.80 36.09 26.84
C GLY A 2 18.83 34.75 26.09
N GLU A 3 18.56 33.62 26.76
CA GLU A 3 18.76 32.29 26.17
C GLU A 3 17.55 31.75 25.40
N MET A 4 16.33 32.23 25.71
CA MET A 4 15.10 31.85 24.99
C MET A 4 14.99 32.50 23.60
N SER A 5 15.65 33.64 23.38
CA SER A 5 15.61 34.36 22.09
C SER A 5 16.50 33.70 21.03
N LEU A 6 17.61 33.07 21.43
CA LEU A 6 18.54 32.38 20.55
C LEU A 6 17.96 31.08 19.96
N GLY A 7 17.13 30.37 20.74
CA GLY A 7 16.42 29.17 20.27
C GLY A 7 15.34 29.49 19.23
N ALA A 8 14.58 30.57 19.42
CA ALA A 8 13.57 31.01 18.47
C ALA A 8 14.17 31.49 17.12
N ALA A 9 15.32 32.15 17.16
CA ALA A 9 16.03 32.60 15.94
C ALA A 9 16.62 31.42 15.13
N ALA A 10 17.12 30.37 15.79
CA ALA A 10 17.64 29.18 15.13
C ALA A 10 16.54 28.36 14.43
N VAL A 11 15.34 28.31 15.03
CA VAL A 11 14.17 27.62 14.45
C VAL A 11 13.61 28.37 13.23
N CYS A 12 13.59 29.71 13.26
CA CYS A 12 13.19 30.51 12.10
C CYS A 12 14.20 30.43 10.94
N LEU A 13 15.51 30.36 11.23
CA LEU A 13 16.54 30.14 10.21
C LEU A 13 16.47 28.74 9.58
N GLY A 14 16.17 27.70 10.36
CA GLY A 14 15.96 26.34 9.84
C GLY A 14 14.72 26.21 8.94
N ALA A 15 13.63 26.88 9.29
CA ALA A 15 12.41 26.93 8.48
C ALA A 15 12.59 27.75 7.19
N ALA A 16 13.31 28.87 7.26
CA ALA A 16 13.61 29.70 6.09
C ALA A 16 14.57 29.00 5.11
N VAL A 17 15.61 28.31 5.61
CA VAL A 17 16.55 27.55 4.75
C VAL A 17 15.86 26.36 4.08
N CYS A 18 14.89 25.71 4.73
CA CYS A 18 14.12 24.62 4.09
C CYS A 18 13.07 25.11 3.09
N LEU A 19 12.53 26.32 3.26
CA LEU A 19 11.62 26.94 2.29
C LEU A 19 12.37 27.56 1.09
N LEU A 20 13.61 28.01 1.30
CA LEU A 20 14.48 28.55 0.25
C LEU A 20 15.32 27.47 -0.45
N GLY A 21 15.53 26.31 0.20
CA GLY A 21 16.23 25.13 -0.34
C GLY A 21 15.39 24.25 -1.26
N GLY A 22 14.43 24.83 -1.99
CA GLY A 22 13.85 24.15 -3.14
C GLY A 22 14.97 23.82 -4.14
N PRO A 23 15.02 22.61 -4.73
CA PRO A 23 16.03 22.27 -5.72
C PRO A 23 15.88 23.24 -6.91
N GLY A 24 16.74 24.24 -6.93
CA GLY A 24 16.83 25.20 -8.01
C GLY A 24 17.10 24.48 -9.34
N PRO A 25 16.69 25.08 -10.48
CA PRO A 25 16.81 24.51 -11.81
C PRO A 25 18.28 24.49 -12.31
N GLY A 26 19.15 23.75 -11.64
CA GLY A 26 20.57 23.60 -11.98
C GLY A 26 20.86 22.49 -13.00
N ALA A 27 19.93 21.55 -13.20
CA ALA A 27 20.13 20.38 -14.06
C ALA A 27 20.12 20.70 -15.58
N ARG A 28 19.68 21.91 -15.98
CA ARG A 28 19.57 22.30 -17.39
C ARG A 28 20.89 22.72 -18.04
N ARG A 29 21.94 23.03 -17.27
CA ARG A 29 23.24 23.50 -17.80
C ARG A 29 24.24 22.38 -18.10
N ALA A 30 24.06 21.18 -17.52
CA ALA A 30 24.90 20.02 -17.83
C ALA A 30 24.48 19.31 -19.13
N GLN A 31 23.23 19.51 -19.58
CA GLN A 31 22.66 18.81 -20.72
C GLN A 31 23.10 19.36 -22.09
N LEU A 32 23.69 20.57 -22.12
CA LEU A 32 24.26 21.17 -23.33
C LEU A 32 25.72 20.78 -23.58
N LEU A 33 26.38 20.13 -22.62
CA LEU A 33 27.77 19.68 -22.74
C LEU A 33 27.92 18.18 -23.11
N LEU A 34 26.82 17.43 -23.14
CA LEU A 34 26.82 15.99 -23.44
C LEU A 34 26.09 15.62 -24.75
N ALA A 35 25.74 16.60 -25.58
CA ALA A 35 25.23 16.38 -26.94
C ALA A 35 26.33 16.00 -27.95
N GLY A 36 27.41 15.36 -27.48
CA GLY A 36 28.56 14.93 -28.27
C GLY A 36 28.81 13.43 -28.12
N GLY A 37 28.21 12.65 -29.02
CA GLY A 37 28.78 11.40 -29.52
C GLY A 37 28.43 10.08 -28.82
N GLY A 38 27.86 9.15 -29.61
CA GLY A 38 28.22 7.73 -29.50
C GLY A 38 27.13 6.77 -29.03
N VAL A 39 26.56 6.04 -29.98
CA VAL A 39 25.52 5.00 -29.86
C VAL A 39 26.00 3.77 -29.08
N VAL A 40 25.33 3.41 -27.97
CA VAL A 40 25.13 2.01 -27.51
C VAL A 40 23.76 1.91 -26.85
N GLY A 41 22.94 0.95 -27.30
CA GLY A 41 21.56 0.75 -26.87
C GLY A 41 21.45 0.22 -25.45
N ALA A 42 21.30 1.12 -24.49
CA ALA A 42 20.50 0.91 -23.29
C ALA A 42 19.25 1.76 -23.46
N GLY A 43 18.07 1.13 -23.56
CA GLY A 43 16.80 1.87 -23.59
C GLY A 43 16.75 2.84 -22.40
N PRO A 44 16.24 4.07 -22.58
CA PRO A 44 16.26 5.07 -21.51
C PRO A 44 15.57 4.48 -20.27
N PRO A 45 16.15 4.61 -19.07
CA PRO A 45 15.45 4.22 -17.86
C PRO A 45 14.12 4.96 -17.83
N ASP A 46 13.05 4.24 -17.49
CA ASP A 46 11.65 4.67 -17.50
C ASP A 46 11.43 5.79 -16.46
N TRP A 47 11.95 6.98 -16.77
CA TRP A 47 12.06 8.13 -15.87
C TRP A 47 10.66 8.62 -15.46
N GLY A 48 9.63 8.31 -16.24
CA GLY A 48 8.22 8.54 -15.90
C GLY A 48 7.73 7.64 -14.77
N ARG A 49 8.08 6.34 -14.77
CA ARG A 49 7.82 5.43 -13.64
C ARG A 49 8.64 5.83 -12.42
N MET A 50 9.93 6.12 -12.60
CA MET A 50 10.83 6.47 -11.50
C MET A 50 10.50 7.84 -10.89
N ALA A 51 10.12 8.85 -11.68
CA ALA A 51 9.61 10.12 -11.18
C ALA A 51 8.24 9.98 -10.51
N GLY A 52 7.39 9.06 -10.98
CA GLY A 52 6.14 8.70 -10.33
C GLY A 52 6.34 8.01 -8.98
N GLU A 53 7.36 7.15 -8.86
CA GLU A 53 7.77 6.54 -7.59
C GLU A 53 8.46 7.55 -6.67
N LEU A 54 9.37 8.38 -7.18
CA LEU A 54 10.00 9.47 -6.41
C LEU A 54 8.97 10.47 -5.90
N ARG A 55 7.98 10.86 -6.71
CA ARG A 55 6.94 11.82 -6.31
C ARG A 55 5.99 11.21 -5.27
N ARG A 56 5.72 9.90 -5.36
CA ARG A 56 5.00 9.15 -4.32
C ARG A 56 5.82 8.99 -3.05
N LEU A 57 7.12 8.74 -3.16
CA LEU A 57 8.07 8.68 -2.05
C LEU A 57 8.21 10.05 -1.36
N TRP A 58 8.29 11.13 -2.12
CA TRP A 58 8.33 12.51 -1.61
C TRP A 58 7.02 12.95 -0.96
N GLY A 59 5.87 12.57 -1.53
CA GLY A 59 4.57 12.79 -0.89
C GLY A 59 4.39 11.98 0.40
N ARG A 60 4.96 10.76 0.45
CA ARG A 60 5.00 9.92 1.65
C ARG A 60 5.91 10.50 2.71
N LEU A 61 7.15 10.87 2.36
CA LEU A 61 8.10 11.53 3.24
C LEU A 61 7.48 12.82 3.80
N ARG A 62 6.82 13.66 3.00
CA ARG A 62 6.16 14.87 3.52
C ARG A 62 5.20 14.55 4.68
N VAL A 63 4.27 13.60 4.53
CA VAL A 63 3.33 13.25 5.61
C VAL A 63 4.03 12.54 6.78
N GLU A 64 5.06 11.74 6.49
CA GLU A 64 5.87 11.04 7.48
C GLU A 64 6.77 12.00 8.26
N TRP A 65 7.10 13.19 7.72
CA TRP A 65 7.83 14.26 8.41
C TRP A 65 6.92 15.21 9.20
N TRP A 66 5.62 15.32 8.85
CA TRP A 66 4.65 16.07 9.67
C TRP A 66 4.38 15.39 11.02
N ALA A 67 4.38 14.06 11.10
CA ALA A 67 4.18 13.34 12.37
C ALA A 67 5.28 13.58 13.42
N PRO A 68 6.59 13.50 13.11
CA PRO A 68 7.66 13.83 14.04
C PRO A 68 7.76 15.34 14.25
N ALA A 69 7.40 16.18 13.26
CA ALA A 69 7.33 17.62 13.46
C ALA A 69 6.24 17.99 14.48
N ILE A 70 5.06 17.37 14.41
CA ILE A 70 3.98 17.55 15.40
C ILE A 70 4.40 16.99 16.76
N GLY A 71 5.03 15.80 16.80
CA GLY A 71 5.56 15.21 18.03
C GLY A 71 6.67 16.05 18.67
N LEU A 72 7.53 16.68 17.87
CA LEU A 72 8.60 17.57 18.30
C LEU A 72 8.04 18.90 18.82
N VAL A 73 7.04 19.47 18.14
CA VAL A 73 6.35 20.69 18.59
C VAL A 73 5.67 20.46 19.94
N LEU A 74 5.02 19.30 20.13
CA LEU A 74 4.42 18.91 21.42
C LEU A 74 5.48 18.61 22.50
N ALA A 75 6.63 18.04 22.13
CA ALA A 75 7.74 17.78 23.06
C ALA A 75 8.43 19.07 23.53
N VAL A 76 8.61 20.05 22.63
CA VAL A 76 9.21 21.35 22.95
C VAL A 76 8.30 22.19 23.84
N LEU A 77 6.97 22.08 23.69
CA LEU A 77 6.01 22.76 24.56
C LEU A 77 5.89 22.12 25.96
N GLY A 78 6.25 20.84 26.11
CA GLY A 78 5.98 20.04 27.30
C GLY A 78 7.18 19.54 28.11
N SER A 79 8.43 19.93 27.78
CA SER A 79 9.66 19.58 28.53
C SER A 79 9.80 18.12 29.00
N SER A 80 9.23 17.15 28.26
CA SER A 80 9.17 15.74 28.65
C SER A 80 9.54 14.83 27.48
N VAL A 81 10.21 13.71 27.74
CA VAL A 81 10.78 12.80 26.73
C VAL A 81 9.75 11.80 26.19
N LEU A 82 8.64 11.64 26.91
CA LEU A 82 7.54 10.70 26.61
C LEU A 82 6.83 10.94 25.25
N PRO A 83 6.55 12.18 24.80
CA PRO A 83 5.93 12.45 23.50
C PRO A 83 6.82 12.01 22.33
N VAL A 84 8.15 12.01 22.51
CA VAL A 84 9.11 11.57 21.49
C VAL A 84 9.05 10.06 21.31
N VAL A 85 8.98 9.29 22.40
CA VAL A 85 8.86 7.83 22.35
C VAL A 85 7.50 7.40 21.81
N ALA A 86 6.41 8.07 22.23
CA ALA A 86 5.07 7.84 21.70
C ALA A 86 4.97 8.17 20.21
N GLY A 87 5.60 9.28 19.77
CA GLY A 87 5.69 9.66 18.36
C GLY A 87 6.50 8.67 17.52
N ALA A 88 7.62 8.15 18.04
CA ALA A 88 8.42 7.13 17.38
C ALA A 88 7.67 5.79 17.25
N ALA A 89 6.98 5.35 18.31
CA ALA A 89 6.14 4.16 18.28
C ALA A 89 4.94 4.32 17.32
N GLY A 90 4.29 5.48 17.35
CA GLY A 90 3.21 5.83 16.44
C GLY A 90 3.67 5.86 14.97
N MET A 91 4.85 6.41 14.69
CA MET A 91 5.45 6.37 13.36
C MET A 91 5.76 4.94 12.91
N ALA A 92 6.34 4.10 13.77
CA ALA A 92 6.64 2.71 13.45
C ALA A 92 5.35 1.92 13.12
N LEU A 93 4.28 2.12 13.89
CA LEU A 93 2.97 1.53 13.63
C LEU A 93 2.34 2.05 12.33
N LEU A 94 2.41 3.36 12.08
CA LEU A 94 1.90 3.97 10.85
C LEU A 94 2.66 3.46 9.62
N ARG A 95 3.98 3.34 9.71
CA ARG A 95 4.84 2.82 8.66
C ARG A 95 4.54 1.35 8.38
N ARG A 96 4.42 0.52 9.43
CA ARG A 96 3.98 -0.88 9.30
C ARG A 96 2.60 -1.00 8.66
N ALA A 97 1.64 -0.17 9.08
CA ALA A 97 0.30 -0.14 8.50
C ALA A 97 0.30 0.29 7.03
N ARG A 98 1.16 1.26 6.65
CA ARG A 98 1.33 1.69 5.26
C ARG A 98 1.94 0.60 4.40
N LEU A 99 3.02 -0.03 4.85
CA LEU A 99 3.65 -1.15 4.15
C LEU A 99 2.68 -2.31 3.96
N ALA A 100 1.91 -2.66 5.00
CA ALA A 100 0.87 -3.68 4.91
C ALA A 100 -0.25 -3.29 3.91
N ARG A 101 -0.66 -2.01 3.88
CA ARG A 101 -1.63 -1.50 2.89
C ARG A 101 -1.08 -1.55 1.47
N GLU A 102 0.20 -1.24 1.27
CA GLU A 102 0.86 -1.35 -0.04
C GLU A 102 0.94 -2.80 -0.51
N ALA A 103 1.38 -3.70 0.36
CA ALA A 103 1.40 -5.13 0.07
C ALA A 103 -0.01 -5.64 -0.30
N ARG A 104 -1.05 -5.19 0.43
CA ARG A 104 -2.45 -5.52 0.11
C ARG A 104 -2.87 -4.98 -1.26
N ARG A 105 -2.50 -3.74 -1.61
CA ARG A 105 -2.81 -3.16 -2.93
C ARG A 105 -2.10 -3.87 -4.07
N VAL A 106 -0.85 -4.27 -3.87
CA VAL A 106 -0.11 -5.07 -4.85
C VAL A 106 -0.79 -6.42 -5.05
N ARG A 107 -1.19 -7.07 -3.94
CA ARG A 107 -1.96 -8.32 -3.96
C ARG A 107 -3.26 -8.19 -4.75
N GLU A 108 -4.05 -7.15 -4.47
CA GLU A 108 -5.33 -6.89 -5.15
C GLU A 108 -5.15 -6.63 -6.65
N ARG A 109 -4.18 -5.78 -7.02
CA ARG A 109 -3.85 -5.52 -8.43
C ARG A 109 -3.43 -6.78 -9.16
N ARG A 110 -2.72 -7.69 -8.48
CA ARG A 110 -2.31 -8.96 -9.06
C ARG A 110 -3.50 -9.90 -9.26
N GLY A 111 -4.44 -9.93 -8.32
CA GLY A 111 -5.70 -10.65 -8.50
C GLY A 111 -6.44 -10.16 -9.74
N ASP A 112 -6.50 -8.84 -9.94
CA ASP A 112 -7.13 -8.22 -11.10
C ASP A 112 -6.45 -8.60 -12.42
N THR A 113 -5.11 -8.64 -12.46
CA THR A 113 -4.37 -9.06 -13.65
C THR A 113 -4.51 -10.56 -13.93
N VAL A 114 -4.72 -11.38 -12.91
CA VAL A 114 -5.04 -12.81 -13.06
C VAL A 114 -6.45 -13.01 -13.62
N ILE A 115 -7.45 -12.25 -13.14
CA ILE A 115 -8.81 -12.26 -13.72
C ILE A 115 -8.75 -11.87 -15.20
N GLY A 116 -8.04 -10.78 -15.52
CA GLY A 116 -7.84 -10.35 -16.90
C GLY A 116 -7.13 -11.40 -17.77
N LEU A 117 -6.13 -12.10 -17.22
CA LEU A 117 -5.44 -13.19 -17.91
C LEU A 117 -6.40 -14.35 -18.23
N CYS A 118 -7.26 -14.74 -17.30
CA CYS A 118 -8.26 -15.80 -17.53
C CYS A 118 -9.23 -15.41 -18.65
N GLY A 119 -9.72 -14.17 -18.65
CA GLY A 119 -10.62 -13.69 -19.71
C GLY A 119 -9.95 -13.57 -21.07
N ALA A 120 -8.72 -13.04 -21.12
CA ALA A 120 -7.94 -12.97 -22.36
C ALA A 120 -7.66 -14.37 -22.92
N LEU A 121 -7.27 -15.33 -22.06
CA LEU A 121 -7.04 -16.71 -22.46
C LEU A 121 -8.32 -17.39 -22.95
N ALA A 122 -9.45 -17.17 -22.26
CA ALA A 122 -10.75 -17.69 -22.68
C ALA A 122 -11.13 -17.17 -24.08
N GLY A 123 -10.94 -15.87 -24.32
CA GLY A 123 -11.18 -15.24 -25.63
C GLY A 123 -10.32 -15.82 -26.75
N GLU A 124 -9.02 -16.01 -26.50
CA GLU A 124 -8.09 -16.58 -27.49
C GLU A 124 -8.39 -18.06 -27.80
N VAL A 125 -8.75 -18.86 -26.79
CA VAL A 125 -9.16 -20.26 -27.00
C VAL A 125 -10.50 -20.34 -27.73
N ARG A 126 -11.44 -19.44 -27.42
CA ARG A 126 -12.75 -19.35 -28.11
C ARG A 126 -12.60 -18.91 -29.57
N ALA A 127 -11.57 -18.14 -29.88
CA ALA A 127 -11.17 -17.82 -31.25
C ALA A 127 -10.52 -19.00 -31.99
N GLY A 128 -10.40 -20.18 -31.36
CA GLY A 128 -9.90 -21.42 -31.97
C GLY A 128 -8.39 -21.60 -31.88
N ARG A 129 -7.67 -20.76 -31.12
CA ARG A 129 -6.22 -20.96 -30.94
C ARG A 129 -5.92 -22.17 -30.05
N GLN A 130 -4.78 -22.79 -30.32
CA GLN A 130 -4.25 -23.83 -29.44
C GLN A 130 -3.93 -23.25 -28.04
N PRO A 131 -4.25 -23.95 -26.94
CA PRO A 131 -4.11 -23.43 -25.57
C PRO A 131 -2.74 -22.83 -25.24
N GLY A 132 -1.64 -23.47 -25.70
CA GLY A 132 -0.28 -22.98 -25.50
C GLY A 132 -0.01 -21.63 -26.17
N GLU A 133 -0.49 -21.45 -27.41
CA GLU A 133 -0.36 -20.18 -28.14
C GLU A 133 -1.28 -19.09 -27.56
N ALA A 134 -2.50 -19.48 -27.18
CA ALA A 134 -3.45 -18.60 -26.51
C ALA A 134 -2.86 -18.04 -25.20
N LEU A 135 -2.19 -18.89 -24.40
CA LEU A 135 -1.50 -18.48 -23.17
C LEU A 135 -0.33 -17.52 -23.43
N LEU A 136 0.47 -17.78 -24.46
CA LEU A 136 1.56 -16.89 -24.88
C LEU A 136 1.06 -15.51 -25.30
N ARG A 137 -0.15 -15.42 -25.85
CA ARG A 137 -0.77 -14.16 -26.28
C ARG A 137 -1.42 -13.44 -25.09
N ALA A 138 -2.25 -14.13 -24.32
CA ALA A 138 -2.89 -13.59 -23.12
C ALA A 138 -1.87 -13.08 -22.09
N ALA A 139 -0.74 -13.78 -21.90
CA ALA A 139 0.33 -13.34 -20.98
C ALA A 139 1.13 -12.12 -21.47
N ARG A 140 1.09 -11.79 -22.76
CA ARG A 140 1.70 -10.55 -23.28
C ARG A 140 0.82 -9.35 -22.98
N ASP A 141 -0.50 -9.54 -23.09
CA ASP A 141 -1.47 -8.46 -22.88
C ASP A 141 -1.78 -8.26 -21.39
N CYS A 142 -1.66 -9.33 -20.59
CA CYS A 142 -1.96 -9.31 -19.16
C CYS A 142 -0.74 -9.69 -18.31
N GLY A 143 -0.35 -8.81 -17.38
CA GLY A 143 0.73 -9.06 -16.40
C GLY A 143 0.35 -10.00 -15.24
N GLY A 144 -0.57 -10.96 -15.45
CA GLY A 144 -1.11 -11.83 -14.40
C GLY A 144 -0.08 -12.79 -13.79
N LEU A 145 0.93 -13.18 -14.56
CA LEU A 145 1.94 -14.18 -14.16
C LEU A 145 3.10 -13.57 -13.36
N GLY A 146 3.37 -12.27 -13.51
CA GLY A 146 4.49 -11.55 -12.88
C GLY A 146 5.84 -12.26 -13.09
N GLU A 147 6.63 -12.45 -12.03
CA GLU A 147 7.97 -13.06 -12.12
C GLU A 147 7.97 -14.49 -12.68
N ALA A 148 6.88 -15.24 -12.54
CA ALA A 148 6.77 -16.62 -13.04
C ALA A 148 6.43 -16.71 -14.54
N GLN A 149 6.22 -15.57 -15.21
CA GLN A 149 5.83 -15.52 -16.62
C GLN A 149 6.78 -16.30 -17.52
N ALA A 150 8.10 -16.11 -17.38
CA ALA A 150 9.08 -16.79 -18.21
C ALA A 150 8.98 -18.33 -18.08
N ALA A 151 8.82 -18.84 -16.86
CA ALA A 151 8.72 -20.27 -16.60
C ALA A 151 7.42 -20.87 -17.18
N VAL A 152 6.28 -20.20 -16.98
CA VAL A 152 4.99 -20.65 -17.52
C VAL A 152 4.99 -20.63 -19.06
N LEU A 153 5.54 -19.59 -19.67
CA LEU A 153 5.62 -19.48 -21.13
C LEU A 153 6.61 -20.47 -21.75
N ALA A 154 7.72 -20.76 -21.07
CA ALA A 154 8.64 -21.81 -21.48
C ALA A 154 7.95 -23.18 -21.44
N ALA A 155 7.24 -23.50 -20.35
CA ALA A 155 6.45 -24.73 -20.26
C ALA A 155 5.43 -24.84 -21.41
N ALA A 156 4.70 -23.76 -21.72
CA ALA A 156 3.73 -23.76 -22.81
C ALA A 156 4.36 -23.93 -24.20
N ARG A 157 5.54 -23.35 -24.44
CA ARG A 157 6.22 -23.37 -25.73
C ARG A 157 6.94 -24.68 -26.02
N PHE A 158 7.49 -25.31 -24.99
CA PHE A 158 8.30 -26.52 -25.11
C PHE A 158 7.55 -27.81 -24.72
N GLY A 159 6.23 -27.74 -24.51
CA GLY A 159 5.42 -28.90 -24.13
C GLY A 159 5.70 -29.42 -22.71
N GLY A 160 6.14 -28.54 -21.81
CA GLY A 160 6.35 -28.86 -20.40
C GLY A 160 5.06 -28.82 -19.57
N ASP A 161 5.22 -28.99 -18.25
CA ASP A 161 4.10 -28.98 -17.29
C ASP A 161 3.57 -27.55 -17.03
N VAL A 162 2.64 -27.10 -17.87
CA VAL A 162 1.95 -25.80 -17.71
C VAL A 162 1.14 -25.75 -16.41
N PRO A 163 0.31 -26.76 -16.03
CA PRO A 163 -0.38 -26.77 -14.75
C PRO A 163 0.54 -26.65 -13.53
N GLY A 164 1.68 -27.34 -13.52
CA GLY A 164 2.67 -27.25 -12.44
C GLY A 164 3.33 -25.87 -12.37
N ALA A 165 3.68 -25.28 -13.52
CA ALA A 165 4.22 -23.93 -13.59
C ALA A 165 3.20 -22.89 -13.07
N LEU A 166 1.93 -22.99 -13.45
CA LEU A 166 0.85 -22.14 -12.95
C LEU A 166 0.62 -22.32 -11.44
N ALA A 167 0.65 -23.56 -10.94
CA ALA A 167 0.53 -23.82 -9.51
C ALA A 167 1.70 -23.24 -8.71
N SER A 168 2.92 -23.27 -9.27
CA SER A 168 4.08 -22.61 -8.66
C SER A 168 3.94 -21.08 -8.63
N ALA A 169 3.38 -20.50 -9.69
CA ALA A 169 3.12 -19.07 -9.81
C ALA A 169 2.05 -18.60 -8.80
N ALA A 170 1.09 -19.47 -8.50
CA ALA A 170 0.01 -19.20 -7.57
C ALA A 170 0.44 -19.08 -6.10
N ARG A 171 1.66 -19.52 -5.75
CA ARG A 171 2.25 -19.30 -4.41
C ARG A 171 2.52 -17.84 -4.11
N GLN A 172 2.55 -16.99 -5.14
CA GLN A 172 2.77 -15.56 -4.98
C GLN A 172 1.49 -14.89 -4.45
N PRO A 173 1.60 -13.97 -3.48
CA PRO A 173 0.42 -13.32 -2.90
C PRO A 173 -0.36 -12.57 -3.98
N GLY A 174 -1.65 -12.89 -4.11
CA GLY A 174 -2.54 -12.26 -5.09
C GLY A 174 -2.62 -13.02 -6.41
N ALA A 175 -1.89 -14.12 -6.55
CA ALA A 175 -1.91 -14.99 -7.71
C ALA A 175 -2.71 -16.28 -7.47
N GLU A 176 -3.53 -16.35 -6.42
CA GLU A 176 -4.20 -17.58 -5.99
C GLU A 176 -5.17 -18.13 -7.06
N GLY A 177 -5.76 -17.24 -7.86
CA GLY A 177 -6.61 -17.62 -9.00
C GLY A 177 -5.89 -18.46 -10.07
N LEU A 178 -4.55 -18.44 -10.13
CA LEU A 178 -3.78 -19.28 -11.04
C LEU A 178 -3.88 -20.78 -10.70
N LEU A 179 -4.23 -21.15 -9.46
CA LEU A 179 -4.55 -22.56 -9.13
C LEU A 179 -5.81 -23.03 -9.83
N GLY A 180 -6.85 -22.18 -9.85
CA GLY A 180 -8.08 -22.46 -10.60
C GLY A 180 -7.79 -22.61 -12.09
N LEU A 181 -6.95 -21.72 -12.64
CA LEU A 181 -6.51 -21.79 -14.03
C LEU A 181 -5.76 -23.09 -14.33
N ALA A 182 -4.84 -23.50 -13.46
CA ALA A 182 -4.10 -24.77 -13.58
C ALA A 182 -5.03 -25.98 -13.54
N ALA A 183 -6.06 -25.96 -12.68
CA ALA A 183 -7.06 -27.01 -12.60
C ALA A 183 -7.93 -27.08 -13.86
N CYS A 184 -8.43 -25.94 -14.35
CA CYS A 184 -9.17 -25.85 -15.61
C CYS A 184 -8.34 -26.35 -16.79
N TRP A 185 -7.06 -25.98 -16.86
CA TRP A 185 -6.14 -26.44 -17.89
C TRP A 185 -5.99 -27.96 -17.87
N ARG A 186 -5.72 -28.54 -16.70
CA ARG A 186 -5.54 -29.98 -16.54
C ARG A 186 -6.78 -30.76 -16.96
N VAL A 187 -7.95 -30.36 -16.49
CA VAL A 187 -9.22 -31.02 -16.86
C VAL A 187 -9.50 -30.88 -18.35
N ALA A 188 -9.27 -29.70 -18.93
CA ALA A 188 -9.55 -29.47 -20.35
C ALA A 188 -8.60 -30.23 -21.29
N VAL A 189 -7.30 -30.25 -20.95
CA VAL A 189 -6.29 -30.93 -21.78
C VAL A 189 -6.34 -32.44 -21.59
N ASP A 190 -6.55 -32.93 -20.37
CA ASP A 190 -6.57 -34.37 -20.09
C ASP A 190 -7.90 -35.05 -20.47
N GLN A 191 -9.03 -34.33 -20.38
CA GLN A 191 -10.37 -34.88 -20.64
C GLN A 191 -11.05 -34.33 -21.89
N GLY A 192 -10.39 -33.46 -22.65
CA GLY A 192 -10.97 -32.84 -23.86
C GLY A 192 -12.13 -31.89 -23.58
N ALA A 193 -12.32 -31.45 -22.33
CA ALA A 193 -13.36 -30.52 -21.96
C ALA A 193 -13.08 -29.11 -22.52
N GLY A 194 -14.14 -28.34 -22.80
CA GLY A 194 -14.00 -26.99 -23.33
C GLY A 194 -13.28 -26.04 -22.37
N LEU A 195 -11.98 -25.80 -22.62
CA LEU A 195 -11.14 -24.92 -21.80
C LEU A 195 -11.74 -23.51 -21.69
N ALA A 196 -12.24 -22.95 -22.79
CA ALA A 196 -12.87 -21.62 -22.79
C ALA A 196 -14.02 -21.52 -21.78
N ALA A 197 -14.95 -22.48 -21.76
CA ALA A 197 -16.07 -22.48 -20.82
C ALA A 197 -15.64 -22.71 -19.35
N GLY A 198 -14.54 -23.42 -19.11
CA GLY A 198 -13.94 -23.53 -17.79
C GLY A 198 -13.36 -22.19 -17.31
N LEU A 199 -12.64 -21.50 -18.20
CA LEU A 199 -12.01 -20.21 -17.92
C LEU A 199 -13.02 -19.07 -17.74
N GLU A 200 -14.09 -19.03 -18.55
CA GLU A 200 -15.17 -18.04 -18.40
C GLU A 200 -15.87 -18.20 -17.05
N ARG A 201 -16.11 -19.45 -16.61
CA ARG A 201 -16.66 -19.73 -15.27
C ARG A 201 -15.70 -19.34 -14.16
N LEU A 202 -14.41 -19.62 -14.32
CA LEU A 202 -13.38 -19.24 -13.36
C LEU A 202 -13.25 -17.72 -13.26
N GLU A 203 -13.19 -17.00 -14.38
CA GLU A 203 -13.16 -15.54 -14.43
C GLU A 203 -14.39 -14.96 -13.73
N GLY A 204 -15.58 -15.46 -14.09
CA GLY A 204 -16.84 -15.05 -13.46
C GLY A 204 -16.84 -15.27 -11.94
N ALA A 205 -16.37 -16.43 -11.48
CA ALA A 205 -16.26 -16.74 -10.05
C ALA A 205 -15.27 -15.81 -9.33
N LEU A 206 -14.08 -15.58 -9.89
CA LEU A 206 -13.08 -14.69 -9.30
C LEU A 206 -13.56 -13.23 -9.28
N ARG A 207 -14.28 -12.80 -10.32
CA ARG A 207 -14.86 -11.46 -10.41
C ARG A 207 -15.99 -11.27 -9.42
N ALA A 208 -16.89 -12.25 -9.29
CA ALA A 208 -17.93 -12.24 -8.27
C ALA A 208 -17.35 -12.18 -6.84
N GLU A 209 -16.29 -12.94 -6.55
CA GLU A 209 -15.61 -12.89 -5.25
C GLU A 209 -14.98 -11.51 -4.99
N ARG A 210 -14.36 -10.90 -6.01
CA ARG A 210 -13.82 -9.53 -5.93
C ARG A 210 -14.93 -8.52 -5.63
N ASP A 211 -16.03 -8.59 -6.37
CA ASP A 211 -17.14 -7.64 -6.26
C ASP A 211 -17.84 -7.79 -4.91
N GLN A 212 -18.06 -9.02 -4.44
CA GLN A 212 -18.57 -9.28 -3.09
C GLN A 212 -17.68 -8.66 -2.00
N ARG A 213 -16.35 -8.79 -2.11
CA ARG A 213 -15.43 -8.13 -1.17
C ARG A 213 -15.50 -6.60 -1.27
N ALA A 214 -15.71 -6.04 -2.46
CA ALA A 214 -15.87 -4.60 -2.64
C ALA A 214 -17.17 -4.10 -2.01
N ASP A 215 -18.26 -4.84 -2.17
CA ASP A 215 -19.56 -4.52 -1.56
C ASP A 215 -19.52 -4.61 -0.04
N LEU A 216 -18.91 -5.66 0.53
CA LEU A 216 -18.70 -5.77 1.97
C LEU A 216 -17.92 -4.57 2.52
N ARG A 217 -16.88 -4.12 1.80
CA ARG A 217 -16.12 -2.92 2.19
C ARG A 217 -16.95 -1.64 2.09
N ALA A 218 -17.80 -1.53 1.09
CA ALA A 218 -18.71 -0.39 0.94
C ALA A 218 -19.73 -0.35 2.09
N GLN A 219 -20.31 -1.50 2.46
CA GLN A 219 -21.23 -1.63 3.59
C GLN A 219 -20.54 -1.28 4.92
N LEU A 220 -19.30 -1.73 5.11
CA LEU A 220 -18.52 -1.42 6.31
C LEU A 220 -17.96 0.02 6.32
N ALA A 221 -18.04 0.77 5.22
CA ALA A 221 -17.53 2.14 5.18
C ALA A 221 -18.28 3.06 6.15
N GLY A 222 -19.60 2.88 6.30
CA GLY A 222 -20.42 3.61 7.25
C GLY A 222 -19.99 3.36 8.70
N ALA A 223 -19.91 2.08 9.09
CA ALA A 223 -19.44 1.68 10.42
C ALA A 223 -18.00 2.13 10.69
N ARG A 224 -17.13 2.13 9.68
CA ARG A 224 -15.76 2.62 9.83
C ARG A 224 -15.69 4.12 10.04
N SER A 225 -16.57 4.89 9.39
CA SER A 225 -16.63 6.35 9.55
C SER A 225 -16.97 6.75 10.98
N THR A 226 -17.96 6.09 11.59
CA THR A 226 -18.35 6.37 12.99
C THR A 226 -17.25 6.00 13.98
N VAL A 227 -16.55 4.86 13.77
CA VAL A 227 -15.38 4.50 14.59
C VAL A 227 -14.28 5.56 14.48
N VAL A 228 -14.01 6.08 13.28
CA VAL A 228 -13.02 7.16 13.09
C VAL A 228 -13.47 8.45 13.76
N MET A 229 -14.76 8.80 13.69
CA MET A 229 -15.34 9.96 14.36
C MET A 229 -15.21 9.86 15.88
N LEU A 230 -15.57 8.71 16.46
CA LEU A 230 -15.47 8.45 17.90
C LEU A 230 -14.01 8.43 18.39
N ALA A 231 -13.10 7.85 17.60
CA ALA A 231 -11.67 7.88 17.88
C ALA A 231 -11.06 9.29 17.80
N GLY A 232 -11.70 10.22 17.09
CA GLY A 232 -11.30 11.63 17.05
C GLY A 232 -11.75 12.45 18.26
N LEU A 233 -12.72 11.96 19.03
CA LEU A 233 -13.34 12.68 20.14
C LEU A 233 -12.36 13.05 21.28
N PRO A 234 -11.40 12.19 21.69
CA PRO A 234 -10.39 12.54 22.70
C PRO A 234 -9.52 13.73 22.26
N VAL A 235 -9.17 13.80 20.97
CA VAL A 235 -8.37 14.89 20.42
C VAL A 235 -9.15 16.21 20.47
N LEU A 236 -10.44 16.17 20.13
CA LEU A 236 -11.34 17.33 20.26
C LEU A 236 -11.48 17.77 21.72
N GLY A 237 -11.60 16.82 22.65
CA GLY A 237 -11.68 17.10 24.09
C GLY A 237 -10.43 17.79 24.63
N LEU A 238 -9.24 17.32 24.25
CA LEU A 238 -7.96 17.97 24.60
C LEU A 238 -7.85 19.38 24.03
N LEU A 239 -8.30 19.58 22.78
CA LEU A 239 -8.28 20.87 22.11
C LEU A 239 -9.20 21.88 22.80
N LEU A 240 -10.42 21.47 23.15
CA LEU A 240 -11.36 22.28 23.92
C LEU A 240 -10.81 22.64 25.31
N GLY A 241 -10.20 21.68 26.01
CA GLY A 241 -9.56 21.92 27.31
C GLY A 241 -8.44 22.96 27.23
N ALA A 242 -7.61 22.90 26.19
CA ALA A 242 -6.55 23.89 25.95
C ALA A 242 -7.10 25.30 25.64
N VAL A 243 -8.17 25.40 24.83
CA VAL A 243 -8.84 26.68 24.54
C VAL A 243 -9.45 27.31 25.79
N MET A 244 -9.96 26.49 26.72
CA MET A 244 -10.47 26.95 28.01
C MET A 244 -9.37 27.39 29.01
N GLY A 245 -8.09 27.31 28.63
CA GLY A 245 -6.97 27.72 29.47
C GLY A 245 -6.63 26.72 30.58
N ALA A 246 -7.20 25.50 30.55
CA ALA A 246 -6.57 24.41 31.26
C ALA A 246 -5.24 24.12 30.55
N ASP A 247 -4.18 23.80 31.29
CA ASP A 247 -2.94 23.24 30.75
C ASP A 247 -3.00 21.70 30.81
N PRO A 248 -3.89 21.01 30.05
CA PRO A 248 -4.09 19.58 30.18
C PRO A 248 -2.82 18.81 29.83
N LEU A 249 -1.99 19.33 28.93
CA LEU A 249 -0.72 18.71 28.56
C LEU A 249 0.28 18.72 29.73
N HIS A 250 0.36 19.81 30.49
CA HIS A 250 1.22 19.88 31.66
C HIS A 250 0.72 18.95 32.77
N VAL A 251 -0.59 18.90 33.01
CA VAL A 251 -1.17 17.99 34.01
C VAL A 251 -1.01 16.52 33.58
N LEU A 252 -1.26 16.16 32.32
CA LEU A 252 -1.11 14.79 31.84
C LEU A 252 0.35 14.30 31.83
N LEU A 253 1.31 15.18 31.53
CA LEU A 253 2.72 14.81 31.37
C LEU A 253 3.54 14.94 32.66
N HIS A 254 3.15 15.79 33.60
CA HIS A 254 3.92 16.05 34.83
C HIS A 254 3.22 15.60 36.12
N THR A 255 1.99 15.10 36.07
CA THR A 255 1.34 14.48 37.24
C THR A 255 1.18 12.97 37.09
N GLY A 256 1.44 12.22 38.17
CA GLY A 256 1.33 10.75 38.15
C GLY A 256 -0.09 10.25 37.85
N ALA A 257 -1.12 10.97 38.32
CA ALA A 257 -2.52 10.67 38.00
C ALA A 257 -2.83 10.90 36.50
N GLY A 258 -2.27 11.95 35.91
CA GLY A 258 -2.37 12.25 34.48
C GLY A 258 -1.72 11.16 33.62
N PHE A 259 -0.54 10.69 34.00
CA PHE A 259 0.14 9.59 33.32
C PHE A 259 -0.67 8.29 33.38
N GLY A 260 -1.24 7.96 34.55
CA GLY A 260 -2.13 6.79 34.70
C GLY A 260 -3.33 6.86 33.76
N CYS A 261 -3.97 8.03 33.64
CA CYS A 261 -5.10 8.23 32.73
C CYS A 261 -4.69 8.09 31.26
N LEU A 262 -3.51 8.59 30.88
CA LEU A 262 -2.97 8.51 29.52
C LEU A 262 -2.66 7.06 29.12
N VAL A 263 -2.04 6.29 30.02
CA VAL A 263 -1.77 4.86 29.80
C VAL A 263 -3.08 4.08 29.67
N VAL A 264 -4.02 4.29 30.59
CA VAL A 264 -5.33 3.60 30.57
C VAL A 264 -6.11 3.94 29.31
N GLY A 265 -6.19 5.22 28.94
CA GLY A 265 -6.86 5.66 27.71
C GLY A 265 -6.22 5.06 26.47
N GLY A 266 -4.90 5.07 26.36
CA GLY A 266 -4.17 4.47 25.24
C GLY A 266 -4.36 2.95 25.14
N VAL A 267 -4.41 2.25 26.28
CA VAL A 267 -4.70 0.81 26.31
C VAL A 267 -6.13 0.52 25.87
N LEU A 268 -7.12 1.27 26.38
CA LEU A 268 -8.52 1.12 25.98
C LEU A 268 -8.72 1.39 24.49
N GLU A 269 -8.11 2.45 23.96
CA GLU A 269 -8.22 2.81 22.56
C GLU A 269 -7.48 1.79 21.66
N GLY A 270 -6.33 1.30 22.11
CA GLY A 270 -5.61 0.19 21.47
C GLY A 270 -6.45 -1.09 21.43
N LEU A 271 -7.10 -1.45 22.54
CA LEU A 271 -8.01 -2.60 22.60
C LEU A 271 -9.22 -2.40 21.68
N GLY A 272 -9.83 -1.22 21.69
CA GLY A 272 -10.97 -0.88 20.84
C GLY A 272 -10.64 -1.00 19.36
N MET A 273 -9.48 -0.48 18.94
CA MET A 273 -8.98 -0.60 17.58
C MET A 273 -8.68 -2.07 17.22
N TRP A 274 -8.04 -2.82 18.13
CA TRP A 274 -7.75 -4.24 17.91
C TRP A 274 -9.05 -5.04 17.75
N TRP A 275 -10.02 -4.82 18.62
CA TRP A 275 -11.32 -5.50 18.57
C TRP A 275 -12.11 -5.15 17.31
N ALA A 276 -12.17 -3.87 16.93
CA ALA A 276 -12.80 -3.43 15.69
C ALA A 276 -12.14 -4.06 14.44
N THR A 277 -10.79 -4.09 14.39
CA THR A 277 -10.08 -4.76 13.29
C THR A 277 -10.31 -6.27 13.27
N ARG A 278 -10.50 -6.90 14.44
CA ARG A 278 -10.82 -8.32 14.53
C ARG A 278 -12.23 -8.61 14.00
N ILE A 279 -13.23 -7.81 14.36
CA ILE A 279 -14.61 -7.97 13.86
C ILE A 279 -14.64 -7.82 12.34
N VAL A 280 -13.98 -6.78 11.80
CA VAL A 280 -13.90 -6.57 10.35
C VAL A 280 -13.21 -7.73 9.64
N ARG A 281 -12.10 -8.25 10.19
CA ARG A 281 -11.42 -9.42 9.62
C ARG A 281 -12.26 -10.70 9.71
N GLY A 282 -13.04 -10.86 10.77
CA GLY A 282 -13.98 -11.98 10.90
C GLY A 282 -15.09 -11.91 9.86
N ALA A 283 -15.63 -10.71 9.62
CA ALA A 283 -16.63 -10.47 8.58
C ALA A 283 -16.07 -10.61 7.15
N GLU A 284 -14.79 -10.31 6.91
CA GLU A 284 -14.14 -10.56 5.61
C GLU A 284 -13.85 -12.06 5.35
N ALA A 285 -13.92 -12.92 6.38
CA ALA A 285 -13.56 -14.34 6.30
C ALA A 285 -14.76 -15.31 6.36
N ALA A 286 -15.96 -14.82 6.67
CA ALA A 286 -17.22 -15.57 6.74
C ALA A 286 -18.04 -15.37 5.46
#